data_AF-A0A378WBT5-F1
#
_entry.id   AF-A0A378WBT5-F1
#
_cell.length_a   1.000
_cell.length_b   1.000
_cell.length_c   1.000
_cell.angle_alpha   90.00
_cell.angle_beta   90.00
_cell.angle_gamma   90.00
#
_symmetry.space_group_name_H-M   'P 1'
#
loop_
_entity.id
_entity.type
_entity.pdbx_description
1 polymer ?
#
loop_
_entity_poly.entity_id
_entity_poly.type
_entity_poly.pdbx_seq_one_letter_code
_entity_poly.pdbx_strand_id
1 'polypeptide(L)'
;MTAIAGAAEGLADAAFGADPGRWPLPSASTAHERWLRAVAAGGQGRYACALTELETVLRSEPSGPLVSLAHSTRASFLRQLGGHAPARGADGQAWAHSGGDDEAAADALVGLAADALGMGRFGVSARLLDRARAIGSGTHTRQHIRLAWVSAELAMVQGHGVEAVEHARRGAAAAAGHPSTRHAVKSDVVLAAALCSAGQIDAARQVADTTLLAAEKAGLVPLRWALACVLADIGSAAHDPDQIRRIRDLSADTVRRRGGLWSGV
;
A
#
# COMPACT_ATOMS: atom_id res chain seq x y z
N MET A 1 28.64 -13.11 -12.77
CA MET A 1 27.31 -13.68 -12.49
C MET A 1 26.85 -13.44 -11.04
N THR A 2 27.75 -13.48 -10.05
CA THR A 2 27.46 -13.21 -8.62
C THR A 2 26.97 -11.78 -8.33
N ALA A 3 27.47 -10.75 -9.04
CA ALA A 3 27.07 -9.36 -8.83
C ALA A 3 25.64 -9.04 -9.35
N ILE A 4 25.15 -9.79 -10.35
CA ILE A 4 23.81 -9.59 -10.94
C ILE A 4 22.75 -10.22 -10.03
N ALA A 5 23.03 -11.41 -9.47
CA ALA A 5 22.14 -12.05 -8.48
C ALA A 5 21.92 -11.18 -7.23
N GLY A 6 22.97 -10.53 -6.72
CA GLY A 6 22.86 -9.64 -5.56
C GLY A 6 22.06 -8.34 -5.80
N ALA A 7 21.97 -7.87 -7.05
CA ALA A 7 21.16 -6.69 -7.38
C ALA A 7 19.66 -7.01 -7.35
N ALA A 8 19.25 -8.14 -7.93
CA ALA A 8 17.87 -8.61 -7.91
C ALA A 8 17.40 -8.94 -6.48
N GLU A 9 18.22 -9.64 -5.70
CA GLU A 9 17.95 -9.91 -4.28
C GLU A 9 17.82 -8.62 -3.47
N GLY A 10 18.74 -7.67 -3.68
CA GLY A 10 18.68 -6.37 -3.01
C GLY A 10 17.45 -5.53 -3.36
N LEU A 11 16.93 -5.66 -4.58
CA LEU A 11 15.68 -5.02 -5.01
C LEU A 11 14.45 -5.72 -4.45
N ALA A 12 14.45 -7.05 -4.43
CA ALA A 12 13.38 -7.83 -3.84
C ALA A 12 13.26 -7.55 -2.33
N ASP A 13 14.39 -7.44 -1.62
CA ASP A 13 14.42 -7.13 -0.20
C ASP A 13 13.91 -5.70 0.08
N ALA A 14 14.26 -4.72 -0.75
CA ALA A 14 13.73 -3.36 -0.63
C ALA A 14 12.24 -3.23 -0.99
N ALA A 15 11.74 -4.03 -1.94
CA ALA A 15 10.34 -3.99 -2.36
C ALA A 15 9.41 -4.78 -1.43
N PHE A 16 9.85 -5.96 -1.00
CA PHE A 16 9.02 -6.99 -0.36
C PHE A 16 9.71 -7.71 0.82
N GLY A 17 10.89 -7.28 1.25
CA GLY A 17 11.63 -7.86 2.37
C GLY A 17 11.81 -6.93 3.57
N ALA A 18 12.97 -7.04 4.20
CA ALA A 18 13.29 -6.46 5.50
C ALA A 18 13.95 -5.07 5.41
N ASP A 19 14.48 -4.67 4.25
CA ASP A 19 15.16 -3.39 4.05
C ASP A 19 14.41 -2.42 3.11
N PRO A 20 13.15 -2.04 3.42
CA PRO A 20 12.40 -1.08 2.59
C PRO A 20 13.00 0.34 2.59
N GLY A 21 13.91 0.62 3.53
CA GLY A 21 14.60 1.91 3.67
C GLY A 21 15.78 2.09 2.71
N ARG A 22 16.21 1.02 2.02
CA ARG A 22 17.39 1.03 1.15
C ARG A 22 17.37 2.16 0.12
N TRP A 23 18.38 3.02 0.18
CA TRP A 23 18.62 4.05 -0.84
C TRP A 23 20.12 4.41 -0.91
N PRO A 24 20.73 4.54 -2.10
CA PRO A 24 20.13 4.34 -3.43
C PRO A 24 19.77 2.88 -3.72
N LEU A 25 18.74 2.67 -4.54
CA LEU A 25 18.33 1.34 -4.99
C LEU A 25 19.32 0.79 -6.05
N PRO A 26 19.64 -0.52 -6.05
CA PRO A 26 20.46 -1.16 -7.10
C PRO A 26 19.90 -0.93 -8.51
N SER A 27 20.77 -0.73 -9.52
CA SER A 27 20.33 -0.55 -10.91
C SER A 27 19.54 -1.76 -11.42
N ALA A 28 18.51 -1.51 -12.23
CA ALA A 28 17.76 -2.57 -12.90
C ALA A 28 18.22 -2.76 -14.35
N SER A 29 18.30 -4.04 -14.74
CA SER A 29 18.61 -4.52 -16.07
C SER A 29 17.42 -5.21 -16.75
N THR A 30 16.44 -5.69 -15.97
CA THR A 30 15.22 -6.35 -16.48
C THR A 30 13.95 -5.56 -16.15
N ALA A 31 12.85 -5.84 -16.88
CA ALA A 31 11.55 -5.23 -16.58
C ALA A 31 11.05 -5.59 -15.17
N HIS A 32 11.30 -6.82 -14.71
CA HIS A 32 10.95 -7.25 -13.36
C HIS A 32 11.73 -6.46 -12.29
N GLU A 33 13.04 -6.30 -12.46
CA GLU A 33 13.86 -5.49 -11.55
C GLU A 33 13.40 -4.02 -11.52
N ARG A 34 12.97 -3.46 -12.66
CA ARG A 34 12.38 -2.11 -12.72
C ARG A 34 11.08 -2.03 -11.94
N TRP A 35 10.23 -3.04 -12.03
CA TRP A 35 9.01 -3.10 -11.23
C TRP A 35 9.34 -3.17 -9.73
N LEU A 36 10.32 -3.98 -9.30
CA LEU A 36 10.78 -4.00 -7.90
C LEU A 36 11.32 -2.64 -7.45
N ARG A 37 12.12 -1.96 -8.29
CA ARG A 37 12.57 -0.58 -8.03
C ARG A 37 11.41 0.38 -7.85
N ALA A 38 10.38 0.27 -8.69
CA ALA A 38 9.19 1.11 -8.59
C ALA A 38 8.45 0.88 -7.27
N VAL A 39 8.23 -0.38 -6.87
CA VAL A 39 7.58 -0.73 -5.60
C VAL A 39 8.36 -0.17 -4.42
N ALA A 40 9.68 -0.38 -4.37
CA ALA A 40 10.55 0.12 -3.29
C ALA A 40 10.56 1.65 -3.23
N ALA A 41 10.81 2.33 -4.37
CA ALA A 41 10.82 3.78 -4.45
C ALA A 41 9.47 4.39 -4.04
N GLY A 42 8.36 3.81 -4.51
CA GLY A 42 7.01 4.25 -4.16
C GLY A 42 6.71 4.08 -2.67
N GLY A 43 7.16 2.97 -2.06
CA GLY A 43 7.07 2.75 -0.61
C GLY A 43 7.75 3.85 0.22
N GLN A 44 8.86 4.40 -0.29
CA GLN A 44 9.62 5.50 0.31
C GLN A 44 9.05 6.90 -0.04
N GLY A 45 7.95 6.97 -0.79
CA GLY A 45 7.36 8.21 -1.29
C GLY A 45 8.12 8.85 -2.46
N ARG A 46 9.00 8.12 -3.14
CA ARG A 46 9.76 8.59 -4.32
C ARG A 46 8.99 8.39 -5.62
N TYR A 47 7.84 9.04 -5.72
CA TYR A 47 6.89 8.82 -6.80
C TYR A 47 7.39 9.18 -8.19
N ALA A 48 8.20 10.24 -8.36
CA ALA A 48 8.79 10.54 -9.66
C ALA A 48 9.65 9.38 -10.17
N CYS A 49 10.57 8.88 -9.33
CA CYS A 49 11.40 7.72 -9.67
C CYS A 49 10.54 6.47 -9.93
N ALA A 50 9.56 6.21 -9.07
CA ALA A 50 8.73 5.01 -9.17
C ALA A 50 7.89 5.01 -10.46
N LEU A 51 7.28 6.14 -10.81
CA LEU A 51 6.47 6.28 -12.02
C LEU A 51 7.30 6.16 -13.30
N THR A 52 8.53 6.71 -13.32
CA THR A 52 9.45 6.55 -14.45
C THR A 52 9.84 5.09 -14.70
N GLU A 53 10.09 4.32 -13.63
CA GLU A 53 10.38 2.89 -13.76
C GLU A 53 9.16 2.12 -14.30
N LEU A 54 7.95 2.41 -13.78
CA LEU A 54 6.72 1.79 -14.28
C LEU A 54 6.46 2.13 -15.75
N GLU A 55 6.63 3.38 -16.16
CA GLU A 55 6.47 3.79 -17.56
C GLU A 55 7.46 3.07 -18.49
N THR A 56 8.67 2.77 -18.01
CA THR A 56 9.65 2.00 -18.76
C THR A 56 9.24 0.53 -18.90
N VAL A 57 8.67 -0.07 -17.85
CA VAL A 57 8.09 -1.43 -17.93
C VAL A 57 6.95 -1.47 -18.95
N LEU A 58 6.00 -0.54 -18.84
CA LEU A 58 4.81 -0.49 -19.70
C LEU A 58 5.12 -0.22 -21.19
N ARG A 59 6.25 0.42 -21.50
CA ARG A 59 6.70 0.61 -22.90
C ARG A 59 7.48 -0.58 -23.44
N SER A 60 8.09 -1.37 -22.58
CA SER A 60 8.94 -2.50 -22.97
C SER A 60 8.14 -3.79 -23.17
N GLU A 61 7.05 -3.96 -22.42
CA GLU A 61 6.24 -5.18 -22.41
C GLU A 61 4.81 -4.90 -22.91
N PRO A 62 4.29 -5.65 -23.90
CA PRO A 62 2.98 -5.36 -24.49
C PRO A 62 1.80 -5.85 -23.64
N SER A 63 1.96 -6.92 -22.86
CA SER A 63 0.91 -7.50 -22.02
C SER A 63 1.47 -8.52 -21.02
N GLY A 64 0.63 -8.99 -20.09
CA GLY A 64 0.94 -10.10 -19.19
C GLY A 64 0.99 -9.70 -17.71
N PRO A 65 1.26 -10.67 -16.81
CA PRO A 65 1.15 -10.45 -15.36
C PRO A 65 2.03 -9.31 -14.84
N LEU A 66 3.23 -9.12 -15.39
CA LEU A 66 4.11 -8.02 -15.00
C LEU A 66 3.53 -6.64 -15.38
N VAL A 67 2.92 -6.52 -16.57
CA VAL A 67 2.24 -5.30 -17.02
C VAL A 67 1.02 -5.03 -16.14
N SER A 68 0.28 -6.08 -15.78
CA SER A 68 -0.82 -6.00 -14.82
C SER A 68 -0.36 -5.47 -13.47
N LEU A 69 0.69 -6.07 -12.89
CA LEU A 69 1.28 -5.64 -11.61
C LEU A 69 1.83 -4.20 -11.68
N ALA A 70 2.41 -3.79 -12.81
CA ALA A 70 2.87 -2.41 -13.01
C ALA A 70 1.71 -1.41 -12.98
N HIS A 71 0.60 -1.73 -13.63
CA HIS A 71 -0.63 -0.94 -13.56
C HIS A 71 -1.22 -0.90 -12.14
N SER A 72 -1.33 -2.04 -11.45
CA SER A 72 -1.79 -2.09 -10.05
C SER A 72 -0.90 -1.28 -9.11
N THR A 73 0.41 -1.31 -9.35
CA THR A 73 1.39 -0.51 -8.58
C THR A 73 1.17 0.98 -8.81
N ARG A 74 0.98 1.41 -10.07
CA ARG A 74 0.63 2.80 -10.41
C ARG A 74 -0.68 3.21 -9.73
N ALA A 75 -1.70 2.36 -9.78
CA ALA A 75 -3.00 2.61 -9.17
C ALA A 75 -2.87 2.78 -7.64
N SER A 76 -2.08 1.94 -6.99
CA SER A 76 -1.80 2.06 -5.55
C SER A 76 -1.15 3.39 -5.19
N PHE A 77 -0.26 3.93 -6.02
CA PHE A 77 0.35 5.24 -5.78
C PHE A 77 -0.68 6.36 -5.88
N LEU A 78 -1.50 6.32 -6.93
CA LEU A 78 -2.55 7.30 -7.16
C LEU A 78 -3.56 7.31 -5.99
N ARG A 79 -4.03 6.14 -5.54
CA ARG A 79 -4.92 6.00 -4.37
C ARG A 79 -4.32 6.55 -3.09
N GLN A 80 -3.06 6.23 -2.81
CA GLN A 80 -2.42 6.67 -1.58
C GLN A 80 -2.30 8.20 -1.51
N LEU A 81 -2.33 8.86 -2.67
CA LEU A 81 -2.35 10.30 -2.80
C LEU A 81 -3.78 10.86 -2.95
N GLY A 82 -4.84 10.06 -2.74
CA GLY A 82 -6.25 10.46 -2.81
C GLY A 82 -6.89 10.38 -4.20
N GLY A 83 -6.14 10.00 -5.24
CA GLY A 83 -6.59 9.97 -6.63
C GLY A 83 -7.33 8.69 -7.01
N HIS A 84 -8.51 8.44 -6.46
CA HIS A 84 -9.27 7.20 -6.70
C HIS A 84 -9.80 7.04 -8.14
N ALA A 85 -10.24 8.13 -8.79
CA ALA A 85 -10.72 8.09 -10.17
C ALA A 85 -9.62 7.69 -11.19
N PRO A 86 -8.42 8.34 -11.20
CA PRO A 86 -7.35 7.90 -12.09
C PRO A 86 -6.78 6.53 -11.69
N ALA A 87 -6.78 6.18 -10.39
CA ALA A 87 -6.37 4.86 -9.94
C ALA A 87 -7.29 3.75 -10.49
N ARG A 88 -8.61 3.97 -10.51
CA ARG A 88 -9.56 3.04 -11.14
C ARG A 88 -9.24 2.77 -12.61
N GLY A 89 -8.83 3.81 -13.35
CA GLY A 89 -8.41 3.67 -14.73
C GLY A 89 -7.19 2.74 -14.85
N ALA A 90 -6.20 2.92 -13.97
CA ALA A 90 -5.00 2.09 -13.93
C ALA A 90 -5.31 0.64 -13.50
N ASP A 91 -6.11 0.40 -12.45
CA ASP A 91 -6.49 -0.97 -12.06
C ASP A 91 -7.41 -1.65 -13.10
N GLY A 92 -8.16 -0.88 -13.89
CA GLY A 92 -8.88 -1.40 -15.04
C GLY A 92 -7.94 -1.95 -16.12
N GLN A 93 -6.84 -1.24 -16.39
CA GLN A 93 -5.77 -1.75 -17.26
C GLN A 93 -5.08 -2.96 -16.64
N ALA A 94 -4.84 -2.94 -15.33
CA ALA A 94 -4.26 -4.10 -14.63
C ALA A 94 -5.13 -5.35 -14.84
N TRP A 95 -6.44 -5.23 -14.67
CA TRP A 95 -7.38 -6.33 -14.94
C TRP A 95 -7.31 -6.81 -16.39
N ALA A 96 -7.34 -5.89 -17.36
CA ALA A 96 -7.27 -6.22 -18.79
C ALA A 96 -5.97 -6.97 -19.17
N HIS A 97 -4.86 -6.66 -18.50
CA HIS A 97 -3.56 -7.29 -18.74
C HIS A 97 -3.26 -8.49 -17.84
N SER A 98 -4.17 -8.88 -16.93
CA SER A 98 -3.96 -10.01 -16.00
C SER A 98 -3.67 -11.34 -16.72
N GLY A 99 -4.16 -11.51 -17.96
CA GLY A 99 -3.77 -12.63 -18.80
C GLY A 99 -4.18 -14.01 -18.28
N GLY A 100 -5.19 -14.07 -17.41
CA GLY A 100 -5.63 -15.31 -16.75
C GLY A 100 -4.72 -15.76 -15.60
N ASP A 101 -3.75 -14.94 -15.19
CA ASP A 101 -2.96 -15.16 -13.98
C ASP A 101 -3.78 -14.79 -12.74
N ASP A 102 -4.03 -15.78 -11.87
CA ASP A 102 -4.89 -15.62 -10.69
C ASP A 102 -4.34 -14.58 -9.71
N GLU A 103 -3.02 -14.49 -9.56
CA GLU A 103 -2.38 -13.51 -8.68
C GLU A 103 -2.61 -12.08 -9.17
N ALA A 104 -2.34 -11.82 -10.46
CA ALA A 104 -2.53 -10.52 -11.09
C ALA A 104 -4.02 -10.13 -11.14
N ALA A 105 -4.89 -11.09 -11.46
CA ALA A 105 -6.34 -10.91 -11.51
C ALA A 105 -6.90 -10.54 -10.13
N ALA A 106 -6.54 -11.29 -9.08
CA ALA A 106 -6.96 -10.99 -7.71
C ALA A 106 -6.43 -9.62 -7.23
N ASP A 107 -5.17 -9.31 -7.52
CA ASP A 107 -4.54 -8.04 -7.13
C ASP A 107 -5.24 -6.82 -7.77
N ALA A 108 -5.56 -6.92 -9.07
CA ALA A 108 -6.31 -5.90 -9.79
C ALA A 108 -7.74 -5.74 -9.27
N LEU A 109 -8.45 -6.83 -8.96
CA LEU A 109 -9.80 -6.75 -8.38
C LEU A 109 -9.82 -6.11 -7.00
N VAL A 110 -8.85 -6.43 -6.13
CA VAL A 110 -8.70 -5.77 -4.84
C VAL A 110 -8.41 -4.28 -5.02
N GLY A 111 -7.58 -3.91 -6.01
CA GLY A 111 -7.33 -2.53 -6.39
C GLY A 111 -8.60 -1.78 -6.82
N LEU A 112 -9.36 -2.35 -7.75
CA LEU A 112 -10.66 -1.82 -8.20
C LEU A 112 -11.65 -1.70 -7.04
N ALA A 113 -11.64 -2.63 -6.09
CA ALA A 113 -12.48 -2.56 -4.90
C ALA A 113 -12.12 -1.36 -4.02
N ALA A 114 -10.82 -1.10 -3.81
CA ALA A 114 -10.32 0.06 -3.06
C ALA A 114 -10.69 1.38 -3.75
N ASP A 115 -10.61 1.44 -5.08
CA ASP A 115 -11.03 2.63 -5.83
C ASP A 115 -12.54 2.86 -5.75
N ALA A 116 -13.33 1.79 -5.86
CA ALA A 116 -14.77 1.86 -5.68
C ALA A 116 -15.13 2.39 -4.29
N LEU A 117 -14.43 1.91 -3.25
CA LEU A 117 -14.59 2.39 -1.87
C LEU A 117 -14.29 3.88 -1.77
N GLY A 118 -13.12 4.32 -2.24
CA GLY A 118 -12.71 5.74 -2.17
C GLY A 118 -13.58 6.69 -2.98
N MET A 119 -14.38 6.18 -3.92
CA MET A 119 -15.40 6.95 -4.66
C MET A 119 -16.82 6.81 -4.07
N GLY A 120 -16.99 6.20 -2.89
CA GLY A 120 -18.30 6.02 -2.25
C GLY A 120 -19.18 4.93 -2.86
N ARG A 121 -18.63 4.04 -3.71
CA ARG A 121 -19.36 2.96 -4.40
C ARG A 121 -19.27 1.65 -3.61
N PHE A 122 -19.73 1.66 -2.36
CA PHE A 122 -19.53 0.56 -1.40
C PHE A 122 -20.05 -0.80 -1.89
N GLY A 123 -21.24 -0.85 -2.49
CA GLY A 123 -21.78 -2.10 -3.04
C GLY A 123 -20.98 -2.67 -4.22
N VAL A 124 -20.28 -1.81 -4.98
CA VAL A 124 -19.34 -2.25 -6.03
C VAL A 124 -18.07 -2.79 -5.40
N SER A 125 -17.55 -2.11 -4.38
CA SER A 125 -16.38 -2.55 -3.62
C SER A 125 -16.60 -3.95 -3.04
N ALA A 126 -17.73 -4.18 -2.35
CA ALA A 126 -18.09 -5.47 -1.78
C ALA A 126 -18.08 -6.60 -2.82
N ARG A 127 -18.77 -6.41 -3.97
CA ARG A 127 -18.80 -7.43 -5.04
C ARG A 127 -17.43 -7.71 -5.64
N LEU A 128 -16.57 -6.70 -5.76
CA LEU A 128 -15.21 -6.88 -6.26
C LEU A 128 -14.33 -7.65 -5.27
N LEU A 129 -14.50 -7.42 -3.96
CA LEU A 129 -13.85 -8.21 -2.92
C LEU A 129 -14.30 -9.68 -2.96
N ASP A 130 -15.60 -9.94 -3.12
CA ASP A 130 -16.11 -11.31 -3.24
C ASP A 130 -15.55 -12.03 -4.47
N ARG A 131 -15.44 -11.34 -5.61
CA ARG A 131 -14.80 -11.89 -6.80
C ARG A 131 -13.31 -12.15 -6.58
N ALA A 132 -12.59 -11.26 -5.89
CA ALA A 132 -11.19 -11.49 -5.56
C ALA A 132 -11.01 -12.71 -4.64
N ARG A 133 -11.90 -12.90 -3.64
CA ARG A 133 -11.90 -14.10 -2.78
C ARG A 133 -12.11 -15.38 -3.57
N ALA A 134 -12.99 -15.35 -4.57
CA ALA A 134 -13.29 -16.51 -5.40
C ALA A 134 -12.12 -16.96 -6.29
N ILE A 135 -11.17 -16.07 -6.60
CA ILE A 135 -9.95 -16.41 -7.36
C ILE A 135 -8.89 -17.05 -6.42
N GLY A 136 -8.76 -16.57 -5.19
CA GLY A 136 -7.68 -16.95 -4.28
C GLY A 136 -8.05 -18.02 -3.27
N SER A 137 -7.75 -19.29 -3.54
CA SER A 137 -7.95 -20.39 -2.59
C SER A 137 -6.65 -21.08 -2.10
N GLY A 138 -5.55 -20.34 -1.85
CA GLY A 138 -4.56 -20.88 -0.90
C GLY A 138 -3.10 -20.38 -0.86
N THR A 139 -2.54 -19.73 -1.87
CA THR A 139 -1.05 -19.60 -1.96
C THR A 139 -0.49 -18.17 -1.88
N HIS A 140 -1.35 -17.16 -1.96
CA HIS A 140 -0.95 -15.80 -2.30
C HIS A 140 -1.06 -14.85 -1.09
N THR A 141 -0.08 -14.91 -0.18
CA THR A 141 -0.10 -14.17 1.11
C THR A 141 -0.27 -12.66 0.95
N ARG A 142 0.35 -12.04 -0.07
CA ARG A 142 0.25 -10.59 -0.33
C ARG A 142 -1.19 -10.17 -0.62
N GLN A 143 -1.90 -10.97 -1.41
CA GLN A 143 -3.27 -10.75 -1.84
C GLN A 143 -4.22 -10.85 -0.66
N HIS A 144 -4.04 -11.86 0.21
CA HIS A 144 -4.83 -11.98 1.44
C HIS A 144 -4.69 -10.77 2.35
N ILE A 145 -3.46 -10.26 2.53
CA ILE A 145 -3.20 -9.05 3.31
C ILE A 145 -3.94 -7.84 2.72
N ARG A 146 -3.81 -7.60 1.41
CA ARG A 146 -4.47 -6.47 0.73
C ARG A 146 -6.00 -6.58 0.77
N LEU A 147 -6.53 -7.80 0.60
CA LEU A 147 -7.95 -8.07 0.68
C LEU A 147 -8.50 -7.75 2.07
N ALA A 148 -7.76 -8.12 3.13
CA ALA A 148 -8.11 -7.80 4.50
C ALA A 148 -8.11 -6.28 4.75
N TRP A 149 -7.14 -5.54 4.18
CA TRP A 149 -7.12 -4.08 4.29
C TRP A 149 -8.37 -3.43 3.72
N VAL A 150 -8.72 -3.75 2.48
CA VAL A 150 -9.87 -3.13 1.81
C VAL A 150 -11.19 -3.59 2.42
N SER A 151 -11.26 -4.84 2.92
CA SER A 151 -12.42 -5.32 3.67
C SER A 151 -12.60 -4.57 4.99
N ALA A 152 -11.51 -4.30 5.71
CA ALA A 152 -11.54 -3.49 6.93
C ALA A 152 -11.97 -2.05 6.62
N GLU A 153 -11.37 -1.42 5.62
CA GLU A 153 -11.73 -0.07 5.18
C GLU A 153 -13.21 0.02 4.79
N LEU A 154 -13.75 -0.98 4.10
CA LEU A 154 -15.17 -1.03 3.72
C LEU A 154 -16.07 -1.11 4.96
N ALA A 155 -15.73 -1.99 5.90
CA ALA A 155 -16.47 -2.11 7.16
C ALA A 155 -16.41 -0.80 7.99
N MET A 156 -15.27 -0.11 8.01
CA MET A 156 -15.14 1.19 8.69
C MET A 156 -16.12 2.23 8.12
N VAL A 157 -16.12 2.43 6.79
CA VAL A 157 -16.98 3.44 6.15
C VAL A 157 -18.47 3.11 6.22
N GLN A 158 -18.82 1.85 6.46
CA GLN A 158 -20.20 1.40 6.67
C GLN A 158 -20.64 1.43 8.15
N GLY A 159 -19.75 1.80 9.08
CA GLY A 159 -20.05 1.84 10.51
C GLY A 159 -20.00 0.49 11.22
N HIS A 160 -19.43 -0.54 10.57
CA HIS A 160 -19.30 -1.90 11.14
C HIS A 160 -17.96 -2.06 11.88
N GLY A 161 -17.76 -1.27 12.95
CA GLY A 161 -16.47 -1.18 13.65
C GLY A 161 -15.89 -2.51 14.15
N VAL A 162 -16.73 -3.41 14.68
CA VAL A 162 -16.27 -4.74 15.14
C VAL A 162 -15.73 -5.55 13.96
N GLU A 163 -16.47 -5.61 12.86
CA GLU A 163 -16.06 -6.32 11.65
C GLU A 163 -14.78 -5.71 11.04
N ALA A 164 -14.66 -4.38 11.05
CA ALA A 164 -13.47 -3.68 10.59
C ALA A 164 -12.22 -4.12 11.36
N VAL A 165 -12.32 -4.20 12.70
CA VAL A 165 -11.21 -4.65 13.56
C VAL A 165 -10.87 -6.12 13.28
N GLU A 166 -11.86 -6.99 13.07
CA GLU A 166 -11.61 -8.39 12.73
C GLU A 166 -10.84 -8.54 11.41
N HIS A 167 -11.28 -7.84 10.36
CA HIS A 167 -10.57 -7.82 9.07
C HIS A 167 -9.14 -7.27 9.24
N ALA A 168 -8.98 -6.16 9.96
CA ALA A 168 -7.65 -5.56 10.15
C ALA A 168 -6.70 -6.47 10.94
N ARG A 169 -7.19 -7.16 11.99
CA ARG A 169 -6.40 -8.14 12.75
C ARG A 169 -5.99 -9.33 11.89
N ARG A 170 -6.89 -9.84 11.03
CA ARG A 170 -6.54 -10.89 10.05
C ARG A 170 -5.42 -10.42 9.12
N GLY A 171 -5.50 -9.19 8.63
CA GLY A 171 -4.46 -8.57 7.79
C GLY A 171 -3.11 -8.47 8.52
N ALA A 172 -3.11 -7.97 9.75
CA ALA A 172 -1.89 -7.86 10.58
C ALA A 172 -1.27 -9.23 10.90
N ALA A 173 -2.09 -10.22 11.24
CA ALA A 173 -1.62 -11.59 11.48
C ALA A 173 -1.01 -12.22 10.21
N ALA A 174 -1.65 -12.04 9.05
CA ALA A 174 -1.10 -12.51 7.78
C ALA A 174 0.21 -11.79 7.41
N ALA A 175 0.30 -10.48 7.70
CA ALA A 175 1.50 -9.70 7.45
C ALA A 175 2.68 -10.07 8.38
N ALA A 176 2.41 -10.49 9.62
CA ALA A 176 3.44 -10.99 10.53
C ALA A 176 4.12 -12.27 10.02
N GLY A 177 3.40 -13.10 9.24
CA GLY A 177 3.94 -14.28 8.56
C GLY A 177 4.55 -13.98 7.18
N HIS A 178 4.64 -12.72 6.77
CA HIS A 178 5.11 -12.30 5.45
C HIS A 178 6.41 -11.47 5.57
N PRO A 179 7.43 -11.69 4.71
CA PRO A 179 8.74 -11.05 4.85
C PRO A 179 8.74 -9.51 4.71
N SER A 180 7.68 -8.93 4.14
CA SER A 180 7.66 -7.50 3.83
C SER A 180 7.36 -6.64 5.05
N THR A 181 8.38 -5.93 5.53
CA THR A 181 8.25 -4.90 6.57
C THR A 181 7.22 -3.84 6.20
N ARG A 182 7.15 -3.46 4.91
CA ARG A 182 6.14 -2.50 4.42
C ARG A 182 4.71 -3.01 4.60
N HIS A 183 4.45 -4.30 4.34
CA HIS A 183 3.11 -4.88 4.54
C HIS A 183 2.77 -5.00 6.03
N ALA A 184 3.73 -5.31 6.89
CA ALA A 184 3.52 -5.28 8.34
C ALA A 184 3.11 -3.87 8.81
N VAL A 185 3.91 -2.85 8.49
CA VAL A 185 3.63 -1.46 8.85
C VAL A 185 2.28 -1.01 8.29
N LYS A 186 1.99 -1.25 7.00
CA LYS A 186 0.69 -0.86 6.40
C LYS A 186 -0.50 -1.59 7.06
N SER A 187 -0.33 -2.85 7.47
CA SER A 187 -1.39 -3.57 8.19
C SER A 187 -1.68 -2.94 9.55
N ASP A 188 -0.64 -2.51 10.26
CA ASP A 188 -0.82 -1.82 11.54
C ASP A 188 -1.45 -0.42 11.37
N VAL A 189 -1.16 0.29 10.27
CA VAL A 189 -1.88 1.53 9.93
C VAL A 189 -3.39 1.27 9.81
N VAL A 190 -3.77 0.20 9.10
CA VAL A 190 -5.19 -0.17 8.92
C VAL A 190 -5.80 -0.62 10.25
N LEU A 191 -5.05 -1.34 11.08
CA LEU A 191 -5.49 -1.75 12.42
C LEU A 191 -5.74 -0.55 13.34
N ALA A 192 -4.83 0.42 13.37
CA ALA A 192 -5.02 1.66 14.13
C ALA A 192 -6.28 2.41 13.69
N ALA A 193 -6.49 2.55 12.38
CA ALA A 193 -7.69 3.18 11.83
C ALA A 193 -8.96 2.39 12.19
N ALA A 194 -8.94 1.06 12.10
CA ALA A 194 -10.09 0.21 12.45
C ALA A 194 -10.43 0.31 13.93
N LEU A 195 -9.44 0.25 14.82
CA LEU A 195 -9.63 0.43 16.27
C LEU A 195 -10.21 1.82 16.58
N CYS A 196 -9.71 2.86 15.92
CA CYS A 196 -10.23 4.23 16.04
C CYS A 196 -11.70 4.29 15.63
N SER A 197 -12.05 3.73 14.46
CA SER A 197 -13.44 3.71 13.96
C SER A 197 -14.40 2.94 14.87
N ALA A 198 -13.88 1.95 15.61
CA ALA A 198 -14.64 1.16 16.58
C ALA A 198 -14.69 1.80 17.98
N GLY A 199 -14.18 3.03 18.15
CA GLY A 199 -14.15 3.74 19.43
C GLY A 199 -13.11 3.22 20.43
N GLN A 200 -12.21 2.31 20.02
CA GLN A 200 -11.13 1.78 20.87
C GLN A 200 -9.91 2.70 20.83
N ILE A 201 -10.09 3.95 21.28
CA ILE A 201 -9.15 5.05 21.07
C ILE A 201 -7.78 4.78 21.70
N ASP A 202 -7.72 4.25 22.93
CA ASP A 202 -6.44 3.99 23.59
C ASP A 202 -5.62 2.90 22.89
N ALA A 203 -6.29 1.84 22.43
CA ALA A 203 -5.66 0.78 21.65
C ALA A 203 -5.20 1.30 20.27
N ALA A 204 -6.03 2.12 19.61
CA ALA A 204 -5.68 2.76 18.34
C ALA A 204 -4.44 3.63 18.48
N ARG A 205 -4.35 4.44 19.55
CA ARG A 205 -3.21 5.29 19.86
C ARG A 205 -1.94 4.48 20.08
N GLN A 206 -2.01 3.43 20.89
CA GLN A 206 -0.85 2.56 21.17
C GLN A 206 -0.28 1.93 19.90
N VAL A 207 -1.15 1.41 19.03
CA VAL A 207 -0.74 0.86 17.73
C VAL A 207 -0.13 1.98 16.88
N ALA A 208 -0.82 3.10 16.72
CA ALA A 208 -0.37 4.19 15.87
C ALA A 208 0.99 4.79 16.29
N ASP A 209 1.24 5.02 17.58
CA ASP A 209 2.52 5.53 18.08
C ASP A 209 3.66 4.54 17.82
N THR A 210 3.44 3.25 18.09
CA THR A 210 4.43 2.20 17.82
C THR A 210 4.76 2.11 16.33
N THR A 211 3.73 2.11 15.49
CA THR A 211 3.87 1.99 14.04
C THR A 211 4.47 3.26 13.43
N LEU A 212 4.27 4.45 14.02
CA LEU A 212 4.87 5.70 13.55
C LEU A 212 6.41 5.63 13.60
N LEU A 213 6.95 5.10 14.70
CA LEU A 213 8.39 4.86 14.86
C LEU A 213 8.89 3.78 13.91
N ALA A 214 8.12 2.71 13.69
CA ALA A 214 8.48 1.66 12.74
C ALA A 214 8.54 2.19 11.30
N ALA A 215 7.55 2.99 10.89
CA ALA A 215 7.51 3.64 9.58
C ALA A 215 8.69 4.60 9.37
N GLU A 216 9.12 5.31 10.43
CA GLU A 216 10.32 6.16 10.40
C GLU A 216 11.58 5.36 10.12
N LYS A 217 11.84 4.33 10.93
CA LYS A 217 13.03 3.49 10.82
C LYS A 217 13.10 2.79 9.47
N ALA A 218 11.94 2.41 8.93
CA ALA A 218 11.81 1.77 7.62
C ALA A 218 11.84 2.76 6.43
N GLY A 219 11.89 4.08 6.67
CA GLY A 219 11.89 5.08 5.60
C GLY A 219 10.58 5.19 4.81
N LEU A 220 9.46 4.71 5.37
CA LEU A 220 8.14 4.65 4.74
C LEU A 220 7.37 5.96 4.91
N VAL A 221 7.88 7.04 4.28
CA VAL A 221 7.36 8.41 4.44
C VAL A 221 5.84 8.53 4.24
N PRO A 222 5.21 7.92 3.22
CA PRO A 222 3.76 8.01 3.06
C PRO A 222 2.97 7.37 4.21
N LEU A 223 3.48 6.29 4.81
CA LEU A 223 2.81 5.63 5.95
C LEU A 223 3.02 6.43 7.24
N ARG A 224 4.18 7.07 7.41
CA ARG A 224 4.42 8.04 8.49
C ARG A 224 3.43 9.21 8.41
N TRP A 225 3.14 9.72 7.21
CA TRP A 225 2.09 10.72 7.02
C TRP A 225 0.70 10.22 7.45
N ALA A 226 0.31 9.02 7.01
CA ALA A 226 -1.00 8.46 7.35
C ALA A 226 -1.18 8.27 8.87
N LEU A 227 -0.16 7.76 9.55
CA LEU A 227 -0.15 7.60 11.01
C LEU A 227 -0.23 8.94 11.75
N ALA A 228 0.50 9.95 11.27
CA ALA A 228 0.42 11.28 11.83
C ALA A 228 -0.96 11.93 11.63
N CYS A 229 -1.69 11.59 10.56
CA CYS A 229 -3.09 12.01 10.40
C CYS A 229 -3.99 11.35 11.44
N VAL A 230 -3.89 10.03 11.63
CA VAL A 230 -4.65 9.31 12.68
C VAL A 230 -4.37 9.91 14.05
N LEU A 231 -3.08 10.09 14.41
CA LEU A 231 -2.67 10.63 15.71
C LEU A 231 -3.04 12.11 15.89
N ALA A 232 -3.17 12.88 14.81
CA ALA A 232 -3.65 14.26 14.90
C ALA A 232 -5.12 14.31 15.38
N ASP A 233 -5.92 13.30 15.01
CA ASP A 233 -7.34 13.22 15.37
C ASP A 233 -7.55 12.63 16.77
N ILE A 234 -6.75 11.65 17.18
CA ILE A 234 -6.95 10.91 18.44
C ILE A 234 -5.93 11.22 19.56
N GLY A 235 -4.94 12.05 19.26
CA GLY A 235 -3.79 12.35 20.12
C GLY A 235 -2.73 11.24 20.15
N SER A 236 -1.51 11.61 20.54
CA SER A 236 -0.37 10.71 20.73
C SER A 236 0.02 10.66 22.21
N ALA A 237 0.53 9.51 22.66
CA ALA A 237 1.11 9.35 23.99
C ALA A 237 2.63 9.64 23.98
N ALA A 238 3.28 9.51 22.82
CA ALA A 238 4.72 9.71 22.65
C ALA A 238 5.09 11.14 22.20
N HIS A 239 4.15 11.88 21.62
CA HIS A 239 4.38 13.18 21.01
C HIS A 239 3.33 14.21 21.40
N ASP A 240 3.73 15.46 21.54
CA ASP A 240 2.80 16.56 21.70
C ASP A 240 2.05 16.86 20.37
N PRO A 241 0.91 17.57 20.42
CA PRO A 241 0.13 17.88 19.22
C PRO A 241 0.88 18.67 18.14
N ASP A 242 1.83 19.54 18.51
CA ASP A 242 2.63 20.31 17.56
C ASP A 242 3.66 19.41 16.85
N GLN A 243 4.27 18.46 17.57
CA GLN A 243 5.16 17.45 17.00
C GLN A 243 4.43 16.60 15.97
N ILE A 244 3.21 16.10 16.27
CA ILE A 244 2.41 15.32 15.32
C ILE A 244 2.08 16.14 14.07
N ARG A 245 1.65 17.40 14.21
CA ARG A 245 1.42 18.30 13.07
C ARG A 245 2.66 18.47 12.21
N ARG A 246 3.82 18.74 12.82
CA ARG A 246 5.10 18.86 12.10
C ARG A 246 5.45 17.57 11.36
N ILE A 247 5.29 16.41 11.97
CA ILE A 247 5.57 15.11 11.33
C ILE A 247 4.68 14.92 10.10
N ARG A 248 3.38 15.20 10.23
CA ARG A 248 2.42 15.14 9.12
C ARG A 248 2.86 16.06 7.98
N ASP A 249 3.09 17.34 8.26
CA ASP A 249 3.34 18.35 7.24
C ASP A 249 4.70 18.11 6.54
N LEU A 250 5.76 17.77 7.29
CA LEU A 250 7.06 17.42 6.73
C LEU A 250 7.02 16.15 5.86
N SER A 251 6.21 15.16 6.24
CA SER A 251 6.03 13.95 5.45
C SER A 251 5.29 14.26 4.14
N ALA A 252 4.23 15.07 4.20
CA ALA A 252 3.49 15.52 3.02
C ALA A 252 4.38 16.32 2.05
N ASP A 253 5.19 17.24 2.57
CA ASP A 253 6.12 18.03 1.77
C ASP A 253 7.25 17.19 1.16
N THR A 254 7.74 16.21 1.90
CA THR A 254 8.74 15.27 1.38
C THR A 254 8.18 14.45 0.23
N VAL A 255 6.93 13.98 0.34
CA VAL A 255 6.22 13.31 -0.76
C VAL A 255 6.08 14.25 -1.97
N ARG A 256 5.67 15.51 -1.78
CA ARG A 256 5.56 16.52 -2.86
C ARG A 256 6.88 16.74 -3.59
N ARG A 257 7.96 17.02 -2.85
CA ARG A 257 9.31 17.22 -3.42
C ARG A 257 9.83 16.00 -4.18
N ARG A 258 9.31 14.82 -3.88
CA ARG A 258 9.67 13.55 -4.52
C ARG A 258 8.72 13.14 -5.64
N GLY A 259 7.83 14.04 -6.08
CA GLY A 259 6.94 13.87 -7.23
C GLY A 259 5.56 13.32 -6.90
N GLY A 260 5.17 13.26 -5.63
CA GLY A 260 3.80 12.92 -5.23
C GLY A 260 2.87 14.12 -5.37
N LEU A 261 1.70 13.90 -5.97
CA LEU A 261 0.66 14.91 -6.13
C LEU A 261 -0.58 14.50 -5.33
N TRP A 262 -0.80 15.15 -4.19
CA TRP A 262 -1.99 14.96 -3.37
C TRP A 262 -3.22 15.46 -4.13
N SER A 263 -4.26 14.62 -4.22
CA SER A 263 -5.55 14.97 -4.79
C SER A 263 -6.43 15.58 -3.70
N GLY A 264 -7.11 16.70 -4.01
CA GLY A 264 -8.01 17.37 -3.06
C GLY A 264 -7.33 18.35 -2.10
N VAL A 265 -6.13 18.84 -2.45
CA VAL A 265 -5.54 20.07 -1.89
C VAL A 265 -5.83 21.24 -2.81
#